data_AF-A0AAW3HC89-F1
#
_entry.id   AF-A0AAW3HC89-F1
#
_cell.length_a   1.000
_cell.length_b   1.000
_cell.length_c   1.000
_cell.angle_alpha   90.00
_cell.angle_beta   90.00
_cell.angle_gamma   90.00
#
_symmetry.space_group_name_H-M   'P 1'
#
loop_
_entity.id
_entity.type
_entity.pdbx_description
1 polymer ?
#
loop_
_entity_poly.entity_id
_entity_poly.type
_entity_poly.pdbx_seq_one_letter_code
_entity_poly.pdbx_strand_id
1 'polypeptide(L)'
;MYSYHEVEIIKTNLEWIVNQIALSHSTPSRADQKALFDLLELIQSYEMLLDLIRDFGTDVIDTHIAEGLALTEELIAKVKRNAHAV
;
A
#
# COMPACT_ATOMS: atom_id res chain seq x y z
N MET A 1 -5.25 -2.22 17.20
CA MET A 1 -5.92 -2.92 16.10
C MET A 1 -6.24 -1.85 15.07
N TYR A 2 -5.91 -2.08 13.80
CA TYR A 2 -6.12 -1.08 12.76
C TYR A 2 -7.62 -0.80 12.58
N SER A 3 -7.93 0.46 12.31
CA SER A 3 -9.26 0.97 11.94
C SER A 3 -9.39 1.11 10.43
N TYR A 4 -10.63 1.25 9.94
CA TYR A 4 -10.90 1.54 8.52
C TYR A 4 -10.05 2.72 8.02
N HIS A 5 -9.99 3.81 8.79
CA HIS A 5 -9.28 5.01 8.41
C HIS A 5 -7.75 4.80 8.33
N GLU A 6 -7.18 4.03 9.24
CA GLU A 6 -5.75 3.71 9.19
C GLU A 6 -5.43 2.85 7.95
N VAL A 7 -6.26 1.85 7.63
CA VAL A 7 -6.10 1.05 6.41
C VAL A 7 -6.26 1.91 5.14
N GLU A 8 -7.20 2.85 5.14
CA GLU A 8 -7.40 3.80 4.03
C GLU A 8 -6.18 4.69 3.82
N ILE A 9 -5.56 5.21 4.89
CA ILE A 9 -4.32 5.98 4.82
C ILE A 9 -3.19 5.16 4.20
N ILE A 10 -3.04 3.88 4.58
CA ILE A 10 -2.01 3.01 4.01
C ILE A 10 -2.25 2.85 2.50
N LYS A 11 -3.49 2.58 2.08
CA LYS A 11 -3.85 2.46 0.66
C LYS A 11 -3.52 3.73 -0.12
N THR A 12 -3.94 4.91 0.37
CA THR A 12 -3.65 6.19 -0.29
C THR A 12 -2.15 6.46 -0.41
N ASN A 13 -1.35 6.01 0.57
CA ASN A 13 0.10 6.09 0.46
C ASN A 13 0.69 5.15 -0.60
N LEU A 14 0.13 3.95 -0.79
CA LEU A 14 0.52 3.05 -1.88
C LEU A 14 0.17 3.66 -3.25
N GLU A 15 -1.03 4.23 -3.40
CA GLU A 15 -1.44 4.95 -4.61
C GLU A 15 -0.49 6.12 -4.92
N TRP A 16 -0.05 6.85 -3.90
CA TRP A 16 0.96 7.89 -4.04
C TRP A 16 2.29 7.33 -4.57
N ILE A 17 2.78 6.20 -4.05
CA ILE A 17 4.01 5.55 -4.54
C ILE A 17 3.89 5.14 -6.02
N VAL A 18 2.77 4.51 -6.39
CA VAL A 18 2.49 4.12 -7.78
C VAL A 18 2.54 5.32 -8.71
N ASN A 19 1.93 6.44 -8.31
CA ASN A 19 1.96 7.68 -9.08
C ASN A 19 3.39 8.25 -9.23
N GLN A 20 4.21 8.18 -8.19
CA GLN A 20 5.62 8.60 -8.27
C GLN A 20 6.41 7.76 -9.28
N ILE A 21 6.25 6.43 -9.26
CA ILE A 21 6.94 5.52 -10.19
C ILE A 21 6.51 5.79 -11.62
N ALA A 22 5.20 5.94 -11.87
CA ALA A 22 4.65 6.19 -13.19
C ALA A 22 5.14 7.52 -13.80
N LEU A 23 5.33 8.55 -12.98
CA LEU A 23 5.83 9.86 -13.41
C LEU A 23 7.35 9.89 -13.63
N SER A 24 8.11 9.08 -12.90
CA SER A 24 9.59 9.16 -12.85
C SER A 24 10.28 8.38 -13.98
N HIS A 25 9.61 7.39 -14.58
CA HIS A 25 10.25 6.49 -15.55
C HIS A 25 9.59 6.58 -16.94
N SER A 26 10.20 7.36 -17.83
CA SER A 26 9.81 7.42 -19.25
C SER A 26 10.01 6.09 -20.00
N THR A 27 10.80 5.16 -19.46
CA THR A 27 10.93 3.78 -19.96
C THR A 27 11.26 2.83 -18.79
N PRO A 28 10.25 2.26 -18.11
CA PRO A 28 10.47 1.41 -16.93
C PRO A 28 11.11 0.07 -17.31
N SER A 29 12.06 -0.39 -16.50
CA SER A 29 12.66 -1.71 -16.67
C SER A 29 11.65 -2.83 -16.39
N ARG A 30 11.96 -4.07 -16.78
CA ARG A 30 11.12 -5.23 -16.44
C ARG A 30 10.92 -5.39 -14.93
N ALA A 31 11.94 -5.06 -14.13
CA ALA A 31 11.85 -5.09 -12.68
C ALA A 31 10.89 -4.02 -12.15
N ASP A 32 10.99 -2.79 -12.69
CA ASP A 32 10.10 -1.68 -12.31
C ASP A 32 8.65 -1.97 -12.68
N GLN A 33 8.42 -2.56 -13.87
CA GLN A 33 7.09 -3.01 -14.29
C GLN A 33 6.53 -4.06 -13.35
N LYS A 34 7.32 -5.06 -12.95
CA LYS A 34 6.89 -6.06 -11.99
C LYS A 34 6.53 -5.42 -10.64
N ALA A 35 7.38 -4.53 -10.13
CA ALA A 35 7.12 -3.83 -8.88
C ALA A 35 5.84 -2.98 -8.95
N LEU A 36 5.58 -2.33 -10.08
CA LEU A 36 4.35 -1.59 -10.32
C LEU A 36 3.11 -2.51 -10.29
N PHE A 37 3.18 -3.68 -10.95
CA PHE A 37 2.09 -4.66 -10.91
C PHE A 37 1.85 -5.19 -9.50
N ASP A 38 2.92 -5.55 -8.78
CA ASP A 38 2.82 -6.04 -7.39
C ASP A 38 2.17 -4.98 -6.48
N LEU A 39 2.50 -3.69 -6.66
CA LEU A 39 1.90 -2.58 -5.89
C LEU A 39 0.42 -2.36 -6.24
N LEU A 40 0.03 -2.50 -7.51
CA LEU A 40 -1.37 -2.39 -7.93
C LEU A 40 -2.21 -3.55 -7.37
N GLU A 41 -1.68 -4.77 -7.36
CA GLU A 41 -2.34 -5.92 -6.72
C GLU A 41 -2.49 -5.72 -5.21
N LEU A 42 -1.47 -5.16 -4.56
CA LEU A 42 -1.55 -4.81 -3.14
C LEU A 42 -2.65 -3.78 -2.88
N ILE A 43 -2.74 -2.70 -3.68
CA ILE A 43 -3.80 -1.70 -3.55
C ILE A 43 -5.19 -2.34 -3.67
N GLN A 44 -5.41 -3.21 -4.66
CA GLN A 44 -6.68 -3.92 -4.82
C GLN A 44 -7.02 -4.81 -3.61
N SER A 45 -6.01 -5.43 -3.00
CA SER A 45 -6.19 -6.21 -1.77
C SER A 45 -6.63 -5.32 -0.59
N TYR A 46 -6.11 -4.10 -0.50
CA TYR A 46 -6.53 -3.12 0.51
C TYR A 46 -7.96 -2.62 0.26
N GLU A 47 -8.38 -2.45 -0.99
CA GLU A 47 -9.77 -2.10 -1.32
C GLU A 47 -10.73 -3.20 -0.86
N MET A 48 -10.39 -4.46 -1.12
CA MET A 48 -11.14 -5.60 -0.61
C MET A 48 -11.18 -5.63 0.92
N LEU A 49 -10.06 -5.36 1.59
CA LEU A 49 -10.01 -5.29 3.06
C LEU A 49 -10.89 -4.16 3.60
N LEU A 50 -10.90 -2.98 2.96
CA LEU A 50 -11.77 -1.86 3.33
C LEU A 50 -13.25 -2.20 3.17
N ASP A 51 -13.62 -2.89 2.08
CA ASP A 51 -14.99 -3.40 1.89
C ASP A 51 -15.36 -4.39 3.01
N LEU A 52 -14.46 -5.31 3.37
CA LEU A 52 -14.68 -6.25 4.47
C LEU A 52 -14.82 -5.54 5.82
N ILE A 53 -13.99 -4.53 6.11
CA ILE A 53 -14.10 -3.74 7.35
C ILE A 53 -15.42 -2.97 7.39
N ARG A 54 -15.86 -2.42 6.24
CA ARG A 54 -17.15 -1.72 6.14
C ARG A 54 -18.31 -2.66 6.44
N ASP A 55 -18.26 -3.87 5.90
CA ASP A 55 -19.40 -4.80 5.94
C ASP A 55 -19.42 -5.66 7.23
N PHE A 56 -18.26 -5.94 7.82
CA PHE A 56 -18.11 -6.86 8.96
C PHE A 56 -17.39 -6.26 10.19
N GLY A 57 -16.95 -5.01 10.11
CA GLY A 57 -16.21 -4.35 11.19
C GLY A 57 -14.73 -4.74 11.22
N THR A 58 -13.98 -4.19 12.18
CA THR A 58 -12.51 -4.36 12.25
C THR A 58 -12.06 -5.75 12.72
N ASP A 59 -12.99 -6.61 13.14
CA ASP A 59 -12.69 -7.98 13.57
C ASP A 59 -12.17 -8.87 12.43
N VAL A 60 -12.37 -8.45 11.17
CA VAL A 60 -11.76 -9.10 10.00
C VAL A 60 -10.23 -8.94 9.97
N ILE A 61 -9.67 -8.00 10.73
CA ILE A 61 -8.22 -7.78 10.83
C ILE A 61 -7.68 -8.70 11.91
N ASP A 62 -7.29 -9.91 11.50
CA ASP A 62 -6.57 -10.83 12.37
C ASP A 62 -5.09 -10.43 12.54
N THR A 63 -4.33 -11.24 13.29
CA THR A 63 -2.92 -10.98 13.55
C THR A 63 -2.06 -10.98 12.29
N HIS A 64 -2.36 -11.80 11.29
CA HIS A 64 -1.58 -11.88 10.05
C HIS A 64 -1.87 -10.67 9.15
N ILE A 65 -3.13 -10.22 9.09
CA ILE A 65 -3.50 -9.01 8.35
C ILE A 65 -2.85 -7.80 9.03
N ALA A 66 -2.89 -7.72 10.36
CA ALA A 66 -2.21 -6.65 11.10
C ALA A 66 -0.70 -6.62 10.87
N GLU A 67 -0.03 -7.78 10.81
CA GLU A 67 1.39 -7.88 10.46
C GLU A 67 1.67 -7.39 9.03
N GLY A 68 0.83 -7.79 8.06
CA GLY A 68 0.93 -7.32 6.68
C GLY A 68 0.75 -5.80 6.54
N LEU A 69 -0.18 -5.22 7.29
CA LEU A 69 -0.40 -3.76 7.36
C LEU A 69 0.87 -3.06 7.89
N ALA A 70 1.44 -3.55 8.98
CA ALA A 70 2.65 -2.98 9.58
C ALA A 70 3.87 -3.05 8.64
N LEU A 71 4.09 -4.18 7.97
CA LEU A 71 5.16 -4.32 6.97
C LEU A 71 4.99 -3.35 5.80
N THR A 72 3.74 -3.07 5.41
CA THR A 72 3.44 -2.11 4.35
C THR A 72 3.74 -0.68 4.81
N GLU A 73 3.42 -0.32 6.05
CA GLU A 73 3.79 0.97 6.64
C GLU A 73 5.31 1.17 6.69
N GLU A 74 6.07 0.15 7.06
CA GLU A 74 7.54 0.18 7.05
C GLU A 74 8.10 0.44 5.65
N LEU A 75 7.55 -0.25 4.64
CA LEU A 75 7.88 -0.03 3.23
C LEU A 75 7.60 1.43 2.82
N ILE A 76 6.41 1.93 3.11
CA ILE A 76 6.00 3.32 2.80
C ILE A 76 6.95 4.31 3.47
N ALA A 77 7.25 4.12 4.75
CA ALA A 77 8.15 4.99 5.50
C ALA A 77 9.57 4.99 4.90
N LYS A 78 10.05 3.84 4.42
CA LYS A 78 11.34 3.74 3.72
C LYS A 78 11.31 4.50 2.38
N VAL A 79 10.27 4.34 1.58
CA VAL A 79 10.12 5.03 0.28
C VAL A 79 10.02 6.55 0.48
N LYS A 80 9.17 7.01 1.40
CA LYS A 80 9.03 8.44 1.69
C LYS A 80 10.33 9.06 2.18
N ARG A 81 11.07 8.41 3.08
CA ARG A 81 12.38 8.91 3.54
C ARG A 81 13.36 9.10 2.38
N ASN A 82 13.40 8.16 1.45
CA ASN A 82 14.27 8.26 0.28
C ASN A 82 13.83 9.37 -0.69
N ALA A 83 12.52 9.59 -0.85
CA ALA A 83 11.99 10.66 -1.69
C ALA A 83 12.28 12.07 -1.14
N HIS A 84 12.36 12.23 0.19
CA HIS A 84 12.72 13.50 0.84
C HIS A 84 14.23 13.68 1.03
N ALA A 85 15.03 12.67 0.70
CA ALA A 85 16.49 12.73 0.77
C ALA A 85 17.14 13.32 -0.51
N VAL A 86 16.32 13.71 -1.49
CA VAL A 86 16.72 14.28 -2.78
C VAL A 86 16.38 15.77 -2.84
#